data_AF-A0A537UU05-F1
#
_entry.id   AF-A0A537UU05-F1
#
_cell.length_a   1.000
_cell.length_b   1.000
_cell.length_c   1.000
_cell.angle_alpha   90.00
_cell.angle_beta   90.00
_cell.angle_gamma   90.00
#
_symmetry.space_group_name_H-M   'P 1'
#
loop_
_entity.id
_entity.type
_entity.pdbx_description
1 polymer ?
#
loop_
_entity_poly.entity_id
_entity_poly.type
_entity_poly.pdbx_seq_one_letter_code
_entity_poly.pdbx_strand_id
1 'polypeptide(L)'
;SSSINAMVYVRGNRADYDRWADLELTTWSYAHVLPYFKRQESWEDGAGPYRGGDGLLTTERSRFQDPLIEALAEAGLAAGHPTTEDYNGAQQ
;
A
#
# COMPACT_ATOMS: atom_id res chain seq x y z
N SER A 1 7.44 -16.21 -5.29
CA SER A 1 7.88 -15.55 -6.53
C SER A 1 8.32 -14.11 -6.21
N SER A 2 9.55 -13.93 -5.70
CA SER A 2 10.10 -12.61 -5.37
C SER A 2 11.25 -12.17 -6.28
N SER A 3 11.88 -13.12 -7.00
CA SER A 3 13.05 -12.82 -7.83
C SER A 3 12.74 -12.38 -9.28
N ILE A 4 11.48 -12.50 -9.73
CA ILE A 4 11.09 -12.24 -11.14
C ILE A 4 9.73 -11.50 -11.27
N ASN A 5 9.29 -10.82 -10.22
CA ASN A 5 7.99 -10.13 -10.23
C ASN A 5 8.08 -8.71 -10.83
N ALA A 6 6.96 -8.01 -10.93
CA ALA A 6 6.89 -6.63 -11.44
C ALA A 6 7.35 -5.57 -10.43
N MET A 7 7.83 -5.97 -9.25
CA MET A 7 8.29 -5.09 -8.16
C MET A 7 7.23 -4.11 -7.62
N VAL A 8 5.95 -4.37 -7.88
CA VAL A 8 4.83 -3.58 -7.36
C VAL A 8 4.57 -3.97 -5.88
N TYR A 9 4.73 -3.02 -4.97
CA TYR A 9 4.51 -3.23 -3.54
C TYR A 9 3.10 -2.81 -3.09
N VAL A 10 2.13 -3.72 -3.22
CA VAL A 10 0.73 -3.48 -2.84
C VAL A 10 0.33 -4.34 -1.64
N ARG A 11 -0.30 -3.72 -0.65
CA ARG A 11 -0.95 -4.40 0.49
C ARG A 11 -2.44 -4.62 0.20
N GLY A 12 -3.02 -5.61 0.87
CA GLY A 12 -4.48 -5.81 0.83
C GLY A 12 -5.23 -4.59 1.36
N ASN A 13 -6.45 -4.36 0.86
CA ASN A 13 -7.29 -3.27 1.34
C ASN A 13 -7.73 -3.54 2.79
N ARG A 14 -7.81 -2.50 3.63
CA ARG A 14 -8.34 -2.58 5.00
C ARG A 14 -9.64 -3.40 5.08
N ALA A 15 -10.58 -3.15 4.16
CA ALA A 15 -11.88 -3.78 4.15
C ALA A 15 -11.81 -5.31 3.98
N ASP A 16 -10.76 -5.85 3.35
CA ASP A 16 -10.58 -7.30 3.24
C ASP A 16 -10.29 -7.95 4.59
N TYR A 17 -9.40 -7.33 5.38
CA TYR A 17 -9.03 -7.80 6.70
C TYR A 17 -10.15 -7.62 7.72
N ASP A 18 -10.82 -6.47 7.69
CA ASP A 18 -11.95 -6.21 8.58
C ASP A 18 -13.13 -7.15 8.27
N ARG A 19 -13.39 -7.43 6.98
CA ARG A 19 -14.36 -8.45 6.56
C ARG A 19 -13.99 -9.85 7.05
N TRP A 20 -12.71 -10.22 7.10
CA TRP A 20 -12.31 -11.50 7.70
C TRP A 20 -12.58 -11.53 9.20
N ALA A 21 -12.32 -10.43 9.91
CA ALA A 21 -12.62 -10.32 11.33
C ALA A 21 -14.12 -10.48 11.62
N ASP A 22 -14.98 -9.93 10.75
CA ASP A 22 -16.43 -10.08 10.81
C ASP A 22 -16.89 -11.53 10.56
N LEU A 23 -16.10 -12.31 9.82
CA LEU A 23 -16.31 -13.74 9.54
C LEU A 23 -15.62 -14.65 10.58
N GLU A 24 -15.68 -14.26 11.85
CA GLU A 24 -15.16 -14.99 13.02
C GLU A 24 -13.62 -15.11 13.11
N LEU A 25 -12.85 -14.57 12.15
CA LEU A 25 -11.39 -14.49 12.22
C LEU A 25 -10.94 -13.23 12.96
N THR A 26 -11.42 -13.03 14.19
CA THR A 26 -11.28 -11.77 14.95
C THR A 26 -9.86 -11.22 15.10
N THR A 27 -8.83 -12.07 15.05
CA THR A 27 -7.42 -11.68 15.10
C THR A 27 -6.83 -11.27 13.75
N TRP A 28 -7.63 -11.24 12.68
CA TRP A 28 -7.23 -10.90 11.32
C TRP A 28 -7.71 -9.52 10.85
N SER A 29 -8.34 -8.71 11.71
CA SER A 29 -8.72 -7.32 11.38
C SER A 29 -7.51 -6.50 10.91
N TYR A 30 -7.73 -5.41 10.17
CA TYR A 30 -6.63 -4.57 9.70
C TYR A 30 -5.75 -4.05 10.84
N ALA A 31 -6.37 -3.69 11.97
CA ALA A 31 -5.66 -3.23 13.16
C ALA A 31 -4.68 -4.28 13.73
N HIS A 32 -5.02 -5.57 13.62
CA HIS A 32 -4.16 -6.67 14.07
C HIS A 32 -3.01 -6.95 13.09
N VAL A 33 -3.24 -6.83 11.78
CA VAL A 33 -2.19 -7.12 10.77
C VAL A 33 -1.26 -5.94 10.49
N LEU A 34 -1.72 -4.69 10.68
CA LEU A 34 -0.92 -3.49 10.39
C LEU A 34 0.46 -3.48 11.07
N PRO A 35 0.62 -3.85 12.36
CA PRO A 35 1.94 -3.94 12.99
C PRO A 35 2.90 -4.89 12.27
N TYR A 36 2.39 -5.97 11.66
CA TYR A 36 3.21 -6.92 10.91
C TYR A 36 3.66 -6.35 9.57
N PHE A 37 2.78 -5.62 8.87
CA PHE A 37 3.15 -4.89 7.65
C PHE A 37 4.23 -3.83 7.93
N LYS A 38 4.09 -3.09 9.03
CA LYS A 38 5.10 -2.12 9.46
C LYS A 38 6.42 -2.78 9.85
N ARG A 39 6.38 -3.95 10.49
CA ARG A 39 7.61 -4.64 10.93
C ARG A 39 8.45 -5.18 9.77
N GLN A 40 7.82 -5.57 8.66
CA GLN A 40 8.56 -6.10 7.50
C GLN A 40 9.11 -5.02 6.57
N GLU A 41 8.57 -3.80 6.60
CA GLU A 41 8.84 -2.74 5.64
C GLU A 41 9.90 -1.73 6.14
N SER A 42 10.76 -1.28 5.23
CA SER A 42 11.52 -0.04 5.32
C SER A 42 11.10 0.86 4.16
N TRP A 43 10.25 1.86 4.43
CA TRP A 43 9.76 2.80 3.43
C TRP A 43 10.72 3.98 3.26
N GLU A 44 10.95 4.43 2.02
CA GLU A 44 11.88 5.53 1.75
C GLU A 44 11.53 6.86 2.46
N ASP A 45 10.23 7.17 2.63
CA ASP A 45 9.80 8.39 3.35
C ASP A 45 9.77 8.19 4.88
N GLY A 46 10.21 7.03 5.38
CA GLY A 46 10.26 6.68 6.79
C GLY A 46 8.97 6.09 7.36
N ALA A 47 9.03 5.72 8.64
CA ALA A 47 7.90 5.12 9.35
C ALA A 47 6.78 6.15 9.61
N GLY A 48 5.53 5.67 9.62
CA GLY A 48 4.37 6.51 9.87
C GLY A 48 3.19 5.74 10.48
N PRO A 49 1.98 6.31 10.47
CA PRO A 49 0.79 5.60 10.95
C PRO A 49 0.57 4.27 10.23
N TYR A 50 0.83 4.23 8.91
CA TYR A 50 0.62 3.07 8.05
C TYR A 50 1.92 2.39 7.56
N ARG A 51 3.07 3.06 7.62
CA ARG A 51 4.34 2.59 7.03
C ARG A 51 5.38 2.17 8.07
N GLY A 52 6.25 1.23 7.70
CA GLY A 52 7.41 0.75 8.46
C GLY A 52 8.71 1.45 8.06
N GLY A 53 9.69 1.48 8.97
CA GLY A 53 10.99 2.13 8.73
C GLY A 53 12.20 1.20 8.81
N ASP A 54 12.11 0.12 9.60
CA ASP A 54 13.28 -0.68 10.01
C ASP A 54 13.21 -2.14 9.54
N GLY A 55 12.24 -2.46 8.69
CA GLY A 55 12.05 -3.80 8.16
C GLY A 55 13.05 -4.20 7.07
N LEU A 56 13.10 -5.50 6.77
CA LEU A 56 14.04 -6.05 5.79
C LEU A 56 13.64 -5.77 4.33
N LEU A 57 12.37 -5.43 4.08
CA LEU A 57 11.87 -5.13 2.74
C LEU A 57 11.93 -3.62 2.50
N THR A 58 12.97 -3.16 1.81
CA THR A 58 13.05 -1.79 1.33
C THR A 58 12.00 -1.56 0.24
N THR A 59 11.28 -0.47 0.37
CA THR A 59 10.26 -0.04 -0.59
C THR A 59 10.52 1.42 -0.95
N GLU A 60 10.41 1.74 -2.22
CA GLU A 60 10.61 3.09 -2.76
C GLU A 60 9.53 3.39 -3.82
N ARG A 61 9.26 4.67 -4.06
CA ARG A 61 8.46 5.15 -5.17
C ARG A 61 9.20 4.81 -6.46
N SER A 62 8.42 4.44 -7.46
CA SER A 62 8.96 4.27 -8.81
C SER A 62 9.59 5.58 -9.28
N ARG A 63 10.88 5.51 -9.64
CA ARG A 63 11.58 6.63 -10.29
C ARG A 63 11.36 6.66 -11.80
N PHE A 64 10.64 5.68 -12.35
CA PHE A 64 10.33 5.62 -13.76
C PHE A 64 9.38 6.76 -14.14
N GLN A 65 9.72 7.49 -15.19
CA GLN A 65 8.96 8.62 -15.70
C GLN A 65 8.53 8.35 -17.13
N ASP A 66 7.24 8.50 -17.40
CA ASP A 66 6.66 8.40 -18.73
C ASP A 66 5.47 9.37 -18.79
N PRO A 67 5.32 10.19 -19.86
CA PRO A 67 4.19 11.10 -20.01
C PRO A 67 2.81 10.41 -19.91
N LEU A 68 2.72 9.13 -20.23
CA LEU A 68 1.48 8.36 -20.11
C LEU A 68 1.04 8.16 -18.65
N ILE A 69 1.96 8.19 -17.68
CA ILE A 69 1.62 8.05 -16.26
C ILE A 69 0.83 9.27 -15.78
N GLU A 70 1.30 10.47 -16.12
CA GLU A 70 0.63 11.73 -15.80
C GLU A 70 -0.70 11.84 -16.55
N ALA A 71 -0.71 11.55 -17.85
CA ALA A 71 -1.94 11.57 -18.65
C ALA A 71 -3.01 10.60 -18.12
N LEU A 72 -2.62 9.42 -17.63
CA LEU A 72 -3.54 8.47 -17.02
C LEU A 72 -4.08 8.97 -15.68
N ALA A 73 -3.24 9.58 -14.84
CA ALA A 73 -3.66 10.16 -13.57
C ALA A 73 -4.65 11.32 -13.77
N GLU A 74 -4.38 12.21 -14.73
CA GLU A 74 -5.27 13.31 -15.12
C GLU A 74 -6.61 12.81 -15.65
N ALA A 75 -6.61 11.76 -16.48
CA ALA A 75 -7.83 11.16 -16.99
C ALA A 75 -8.68 10.55 -15.86
N GLY A 76 -8.06 9.92 -14.86
CA GLY A 76 -8.74 9.41 -13.68
C GLY A 76 -9.42 10.51 -12.86
N LEU A 77 -8.71 11.61 -12.63
CA LEU A 77 -9.26 12.81 -11.99
C LEU A 77 -10.45 13.39 -12.77
N ALA A 78 -10.31 13.51 -14.09
CA ALA A 78 -11.37 14.02 -14.97
C ALA A 78 -12.62 13.10 -14.98
N ALA A 79 -12.44 11.79 -14.78
CA ALA A 79 -13.52 10.82 -14.61
C ALA A 79 -14.15 10.83 -13.20
N GLY A 80 -13.65 11.67 -12.28
CA GLY A 80 -14.16 11.80 -10.92
C GLY A 80 -13.56 10.82 -9.91
N HIS A 81 -12.46 10.13 -10.26
CA HIS A 81 -11.75 9.29 -9.30
C HIS A 81 -10.77 10.13 -8.46
N PRO A 82 -10.78 9.99 -7.12
CA PRO A 82 -9.86 10.72 -6.26
C PRO A 82 -8.41 10.20 -6.41
N THR A 83 -7.45 11.05 -6.08
CA THR A 83 -6.03 10.68 -5.97
C THR A 83 -5.64 10.39 -4.51
N THR A 84 -4.52 9.68 -4.35
CA THR A 84 -3.89 9.43 -3.05
C THR A 84 -2.38 9.60 -3.16
N GLU A 85 -1.76 10.17 -2.13
CA GLU A 85 -0.30 10.33 -2.03
C GLU A 85 0.42 9.02 -1.69
N ASP A 86 -0.31 8.09 -1.08
CA ASP A 86 0.18 6.77 -0.67
C ASP A 86 -0.97 5.76 -0.75
N TYR A 87 -0.92 4.90 -1.77
CA TYR A 87 -1.90 3.83 -1.94
C TYR A 87 -1.72 2.69 -0.92
N ASN A 88 -0.75 2.73 -0.01
CA ASN A 88 -0.69 1.85 1.16
C ASN A 88 -0.98 2.62 2.47
N GLY A 89 -1.52 3.85 2.35
CA GLY A 89 -1.80 4.78 3.44
C GLY A 89 -3.22 4.69 4.00
N ALA A 90 -3.75 5.84 4.43
CA ALA A 90 -5.08 5.93 5.05
C ALA A 90 -6.22 5.56 4.10
N GLN A 91 -6.05 5.87 2.82
CA GLN A 91 -7.01 5.62 1.75
C GLN A 91 -6.35 4.79 0.65
N GLN A 92 -7.04 3.69 0.29
CA GLN A 92 -6.73 2.78 -0.79
C GLN A 92 -7.82 2.82 -1.85
#